data_AF-A0A074WGQ4-F1
#
_entry.id   AF-A0A074WGQ4-F1
#
_cell.length_a   1.000
_cell.length_b   1.000
_cell.length_c   1.000
_cell.angle_alpha   90.00
_cell.angle_beta   90.00
_cell.angle_gamma   90.00
#
_symmetry.space_group_name_H-M   'P 1'
#
loop_
_entity.id
_entity.type
_entity.pdbx_description
1 polymer ?
#
loop_
_entity_poly.entity_id
_entity_poly.type
_entity_poly.pdbx_seq_one_letter_code
_entity_poly.pdbx_strand_id
1 'polypeptide(L)' 'MSHESVWYSRPRTYGKGSRECRVCTHKAGLIRKYGLNICRQCFREKSTDIGFVKHR' A
#
# COMPACT_ATOMS: atom_id res chain seq x y z
N MET A 1 7.68 -27.61 -17.41
CA MET A 1 6.76 -27.83 -16.26
C MET A 1 7.33 -27.39 -14.91
N SER A 2 8.58 -26.91 -14.79
CA SER A 2 9.13 -26.39 -13.52
C SER A 2 8.79 -24.91 -13.23
N HIS A 3 8.58 -24.08 -14.26
CA HIS A 3 8.28 -22.66 -14.09
C HIS A 3 6.93 -22.44 -13.38
N GLU A 4 5.96 -23.32 -13.63
CA GLU A 4 4.60 -23.24 -13.08
C GLU A 4 4.57 -23.51 -11.58
N SER A 5 5.39 -24.44 -11.07
CA SER A 5 5.46 -24.76 -9.64
C SER A 5 6.31 -23.77 -8.83
N VAL A 6 7.16 -22.97 -9.48
CA VAL A 6 8.05 -22.01 -8.82
C VAL A 6 7.44 -20.60 -8.75
N TRP A 7 6.55 -20.24 -9.67
CA TRP A 7 5.91 -18.92 -9.72
C TRP A 7 5.11 -18.65 -8.44
N TYR A 8 5.36 -17.50 -7.80
CA TYR A 8 4.71 -17.08 -6.56
C TYR A 8 4.82 -18.07 -5.38
N SER A 9 5.75 -19.04 -5.43
CA SER A 9 5.96 -20.09 -4.40
C SER A 9 6.18 -19.59 -2.97
N ARG A 10 6.69 -18.36 -2.78
CA ARG A 10 6.95 -17.79 -1.46
C ARG A 10 5.72 -17.06 -0.90
N PRO A 11 5.24 -17.42 0.30
CA PRO A 11 4.15 -16.71 0.97
C PRO A 11 4.49 -15.24 1.22
N ARG A 12 3.55 -14.34 0.96
CA ARG A 12 3.68 -12.88 1.19
C ARG A 12 2.66 -12.43 2.23
N THR A 13 2.64 -13.09 3.38
CA THR A 13 1.68 -12.78 4.46
C THR A 13 2.12 -11.57 5.31
N TYR A 14 3.42 -11.25 5.36
CA TYR A 14 3.96 -10.15 6.16
C TYR A 14 5.07 -9.35 5.44
N GLY A 15 5.55 -8.28 6.10
CA GLY A 15 6.60 -7.41 5.57
C GLY A 15 6.11 -6.41 4.51
N LYS A 16 7.04 -5.68 3.89
CA LYS A 16 6.73 -4.62 2.91
C LYS A 16 6.12 -5.16 1.61
N GLY A 17 6.53 -6.35 1.17
CA GLY A 17 6.06 -6.97 -0.07
C GLY A 17 4.64 -7.55 -0.03
N SER A 18 4.10 -7.74 1.18
CA SER A 18 2.74 -8.27 1.42
C SER A 18 1.63 -7.24 1.27
N ARG A 19 1.97 -5.95 1.20
CA ARG A 19 1.01 -4.85 1.19
C ARG A 19 1.33 -3.90 0.06
N GLU A 20 0.30 -3.24 -0.42
CA GLU A 20 0.38 -2.25 -1.48
C GLU A 20 -0.65 -1.15 -1.27
N CYS A 21 -0.40 0.00 -1.89
CA CYS A 21 -1.34 1.10 -1.91
C CYS A 21 -2.63 0.69 -2.62
N ARG A 22 -3.78 0.95 -2.00
CA ARG A 22 -5.09 0.70 -2.62
C ARG A 22 -5.38 1.51 -3.89
N VAL A 23 -4.59 2.55 -4.17
CA VAL A 23 -4.78 3.46 -5.32
C VAL A 23 -3.78 3.17 -6.44
N CYS A 24 -2.48 3.16 -6.12
CA CYS A 24 -1.42 3.10 -7.12
C CYS A 24 -0.59 1.81 -7.09
N THR A 25 -0.98 0.81 -6.27
CA THR A 25 -0.28 -0.47 -6.05
C THR A 25 1.19 -0.38 -5.62
N HIS A 26 1.70 0.83 -5.38
CA HIS A 26 3.04 1.06 -4.89
C HIS A 26 3.20 0.54 -3.46
N LYS A 27 4.29 -0.19 -3.21
CA LYS A 27 4.52 -0.90 -1.93
C LYS A 27 5.27 -0.06 -0.89
N ALA A 28 6.03 0.94 -1.32
CA ALA A 28 6.81 1.77 -0.41
C ALA A 28 6.04 3.03 0.03
N GLY A 29 6.34 3.50 1.25
CA GLY A 29 5.71 4.70 1.81
C GLY A 29 4.23 4.54 2.14
N LEU A 30 3.80 3.32 2.49
CA LEU A 30 2.40 3.01 2.82
C LEU A 30 2.02 3.56 4.20
N ILE A 31 0.99 4.39 4.24
CA ILE A 31 0.35 4.87 5.47
C ILE A 31 -0.72 3.85 5.87
N ARG A 32 -0.50 3.22 7.03
CA ARG A 32 -1.32 2.13 7.58
C ARG A 32 -2.21 2.57 8.74
N LYS A 33 -2.02 3.79 9.24
CA LYS A 33 -2.78 4.32 10.38
C LYS A 33 -4.25 4.44 9.97
N TYR A 34 -5.15 4.15 10.91
CA TYR A 34 -6.60 4.22 10.71
C TYR A 34 -7.14 3.30 9.59
N GLY A 35 -6.40 2.27 9.18
CA GLY A 35 -6.84 1.34 8.13
C GLY A 35 -6.80 1.94 6.71
N LEU A 36 -6.14 3.08 6.51
CA LEU A 36 -6.12 3.76 5.20
C LEU A 36 -5.51 2.91 4.09
N ASN A 37 -4.34 2.30 4.33
CA ASN A 37 -3.58 1.51 3.35
C ASN A 37 -3.35 2.24 2.02
N ILE A 38 -2.87 3.49 2.12
CA ILE A 38 -2.63 4.40 0.98
C ILE A 38 -1.16 4.86 0.98
N CYS A 39 -0.56 5.07 -0.18
CA CYS A 39 0.78 5.60 -0.31
C CYS A 39 0.87 7.07 0.13
N ARG A 40 2.03 7.54 0.62
CA ARG A 40 2.18 8.94 1.07
C ARG A 40 1.87 10.01 0.01
N GLN A 41 2.10 9.72 -1.28
CA GLN A 41 1.78 10.65 -2.38
C GLN A 41 0.26 10.73 -2.59
N CYS A 42 -0.35 9.57 -2.78
CA CYS A 42 -1.78 9.35 -2.86
C CYS A 42 -2.55 9.97 -1.68
N PHE A 43 -2.00 9.87 -0.47
CA PHE A 43 -2.60 10.49 0.72
C PHE A 43 -2.60 12.00 0.63
N ARG A 44 -1.52 12.63 0.14
CA ARG A 44 -1.46 14.09 -0.01
C ARG A 44 -2.43 14.61 -1.06
N GLU A 45 -2.66 13.84 -2.12
CA GLU A 45 -3.63 14.20 -3.17
C GLU A 45 -5.09 14.07 -2.68
N LYS A 46 -5.36 13.15 -1.76
CA LYS A 46 -6.72 12.83 -1.29
C LYS A 46 -6.99 13.25 0.15
N SER A 47 -6.07 13.92 0.81
CA SER A 47 -6.19 14.23 2.25
C SER A 47 -7.40 15.10 2.54
N THR A 48 -7.68 16.08 1.68
CA THR A 48 -8.84 16.97 1.78
C THR A 48 -10.15 16.21 1.63
N ASP A 49 -10.23 15.33 0.64
CA ASP A 49 -11.43 14.52 0.34
C ASP A 49 -11.73 13.52 1.47
N ILE A 50 -10.69 13.04 2.16
CA ILE A 50 -10.82 12.17 3.34
C ILE A 50 -11.25 12.97 4.58
N GLY A 51 -11.11 14.29 4.57
CA GLY A 51 -11.45 15.17 5.69
C GLY A 51 -10.28 15.56 6.59
N PHE A 52 -9.04 15.33 6.17
CA PHE A 52 -7.86 15.84 6.89
C PHE A 52 -7.63 17.31 6.57
N VAL A 53 -7.49 18.14 7.62
CA VAL A 53 -7.20 19.57 7.51
C VAL A 53 -5.81 19.88 8.07
N LYS A 54 -5.06 20.72 7.36
CA LYS A 54 -3.74 21.20 7.81
C LYS A 54 -3.94 22.40 8.75
N HIS A 55 -3.61 22.22 10.02
CA HIS A 55 -3.76 23.27 11.05
C HIS A 55 -2.50 24.14 11.25
N ARG A 56 -1.37 23.77 10.64
CA ARG A 56 -0.09 24.51 10.63
C ARG A 56 0.71 24.18 9.39
#